data_AF-J0N933-F1
#
_entry.id   AF-J0N933-F1
#
_cell.length_a   1.000
_cell.length_b   1.000
_cell.length_c   1.000
_cell.angle_alpha   90.00
_cell.angle_beta   90.00
_cell.angle_gamma   90.00
#
_symmetry.space_group_name_H-M   'P 1'
#
loop_
_entity.id
_entity.type
_entity.pdbx_description
1 polymer ?
#
loop_
_entity_poly.entity_id
_entity_poly.type
_entity_poly.pdbx_seq_one_letter_code
_entity_poly.pdbx_strand_id
1 'polypeptide(L)' 'MTRKIAVSLPDAQVDSIRHAVERGRAASVSGFIGTAVARAEREDSLERLLDDLDRELGPVSADDLAWADKALGLE' A
#
# COMPACT_ATOMS: atom_id res chain seq x y z
N MET A 1 19.71 -2.06 -11.19
CA MET A 1 20.29 -3.39 -10.88
C MET A 1 19.26 -4.20 -10.12
N THR A 2 18.99 -5.45 -10.49
CA THR A 2 18.03 -6.31 -9.80
C THR A 2 18.70 -7.59 -9.32
N ARG A 3 18.41 -8.03 -8.09
CA ARG A 3 18.93 -9.30 -7.54
C ARG A 3 17.84 -10.37 -7.59
N LYS A 4 18.19 -11.58 -8.02
CA LYS A 4 17.25 -12.72 -7.98
C LYS A 4 17.19 -13.27 -6.55
N ILE A 5 15.98 -13.50 -6.08
CA ILE A 5 15.67 -14.15 -4.80
C ILE A 5 14.72 -15.32 -5.07
N ALA A 6 14.81 -16.37 -4.26
CA ALA A 6 13.83 -17.45 -4.24
C ALA A 6 12.87 -17.18 -3.08
N VAL A 7 11.57 -17.20 -3.35
CA VAL A 7 10.51 -16.99 -2.36
C VAL A 7 9.44 -18.06 -2.52
N SER A 8 8.89 -18.53 -1.40
CA SER A 8 7.75 -19.44 -1.40
C SER A 8 6.46 -18.64 -1.30
N LEU A 9 5.49 -18.94 -2.14
CA LEU A 9 4.16 -18.35 -2.15
C LEU A 9 3.12 -19.47 -2.23
N PRO A 10 1.90 -19.27 -1.71
CA PRO A 10 0.79 -20.18 -1.98
C PRO A 10 0.57 -20.39 -3.47
N ASP A 11 0.31 -21.62 -3.90
CA ASP A 11 0.15 -21.99 -5.31
C ASP A 11 -0.88 -21.08 -6.02
N ALA A 12 -2.01 -20.82 -5.37
CA ALA A 12 -3.06 -19.94 -5.89
C ALA A 12 -2.56 -18.50 -6.19
N GLN A 13 -1.60 -17.99 -5.42
CA GLN A 13 -0.99 -16.68 -5.70
C GLN A 13 -0.06 -16.76 -6.90
N VAL A 14 0.74 -17.82 -7.02
CA VAL A 14 1.60 -18.04 -8.18
C VAL A 14 0.77 -18.10 -9.46
N ASP A 15 -0.32 -18.86 -9.46
CA ASP A 15 -1.23 -18.96 -10.61
C ASP A 15 -1.87 -17.62 -10.97
N SER A 16 -2.33 -16.87 -9.96
CA SER A 16 -2.88 -15.52 -10.16
C SER A 16 -1.88 -14.55 -10.80
N ILE A 17 -0.62 -14.60 -10.36
CA ILE A 17 0.45 -13.76 -10.92
C ILE A 17 0.75 -14.15 -12.37
N ARG A 18 0.88 -15.45 -12.66
CA ARG A 18 1.11 -15.93 -14.04
C ARG A 18 -0.02 -15.48 -14.95
N HIS A 19 -1.26 -15.62 -14.50
CA HIS A 19 -2.42 -15.18 -15.25
C HIS A 19 -2.49 -13.64 -15.42
N ALA A 20 -1.90 -12.86 -14.52
CA ALA A 20 -1.74 -11.41 -14.72
C ALA A 20 -0.77 -11.08 -15.84
N VAL A 21 0.33 -11.81 -15.93
CA VAL A 21 1.33 -11.64 -16.99
C VAL A 21 0.76 -12.10 -18.35
N GLU A 22 0.10 -13.26 -18.40
CA GLU A 22 -0.54 -13.78 -19.62
C GLU A 22 -1.57 -12.82 -20.20
N ARG A 23 -2.37 -12.17 -19.34
CA ARG A 23 -3.35 -11.16 -19.75
C ARG A 23 -2.75 -9.78 -20.04
N GLY A 24 -1.41 -9.64 -20.03
CA GLY A 24 -0.71 -8.38 -20.28
C GLY A 24 -0.90 -7.32 -19.19
N ARG A 25 -1.44 -7.67 -18.02
CA ARG A 25 -1.63 -6.75 -16.88
C ARG A 25 -0.32 -6.47 -16.13
N ALA A 26 0.71 -7.28 -16.37
CA ALA A 26 2.07 -7.04 -15.90
C ALA A 26 3.08 -7.53 -16.94
N ALA A 27 4.19 -6.80 -17.09
CA ALA A 27 5.22 -7.13 -18.08
C ALA A 27 6.00 -8.42 -17.73
N SER A 28 6.05 -8.80 -16.47
CA SER A 28 6.70 -10.03 -15.98
C SER A 28 6.31 -10.33 -14.54
N VAL A 29 6.59 -11.55 -14.08
CA VAL A 29 6.42 -11.95 -12.66
C VAL A 29 7.24 -11.06 -11.74
N SER A 30 8.52 -10.81 -12.07
CA SER A 30 9.38 -9.94 -11.27
C SER A 30 8.88 -8.49 -11.24
N GLY A 31 8.34 -7.99 -12.35
CA GLY A 31 7.71 -6.66 -12.40
C GLY A 31 6.42 -6.57 -11.58
N PHE A 32 5.60 -7.61 -11.60
CA PHE A 32 4.40 -7.70 -10.77
C PHE A 32 4.77 -7.65 -9.29
N ILE A 33 5.70 -8.52 -8.85
CA ILE A 33 6.14 -8.57 -7.46
C ILE A 33 6.81 -7.26 -7.05
N GLY A 34 7.67 -6.67 -7.89
CA GLY A 34 8.31 -5.38 -7.60
C GLY A 34 7.29 -4.26 -7.38
N THR A 35 6.20 -4.25 -8.15
CA THR A 35 5.11 -3.27 -7.98
C THR A 35 4.34 -3.51 -6.68
N ALA A 36 4.07 -4.77 -6.34
CA ALA A 36 3.39 -5.14 -5.09
C ALA A 36 4.23 -4.77 -3.85
N VAL A 37 5.54 -5.06 -3.87
CA VAL A 37 6.48 -4.68 -2.80
C VAL A 37 6.54 -3.16 -2.66
N ALA A 38 6.72 -2.42 -3.76
CA ALA A 38 6.76 -0.96 -3.71
C ALA A 38 5.46 -0.34 -3.20
N ARG A 39 4.32 -1.00 -3.40
CA ARG A 39 3.03 -0.59 -2.83
C ARG A 39 3.00 -0.82 -1.32
N ALA A 40 3.36 -2.01 -0.87
CA ALA A 40 3.43 -2.34 0.56
C ALA A 40 4.37 -1.38 1.31
N GLU A 41 5.57 -1.09 0.78
CA GLU A 41 6.50 -0.14 1.38
C GLU A 41 5.92 1.27 1.51
N ARG A 42 5.10 1.71 0.55
CA ARG A 42 4.41 3.02 0.62
C ARG A 42 3.30 3.01 1.67
N GLU A 43 2.50 1.95 1.73
CA GLU A 43 1.45 1.79 2.74
C GLU A 43 2.05 1.76 4.15
N ASP A 44 3.10 0.95 4.37
CA ASP A 44 3.87 0.91 5.63
C ASP A 44 4.52 2.26 5.98
N SER A 45 4.92 3.06 4.98
CA SER A 45 5.45 4.40 5.21
C SER A 45 4.37 5.39 5.64
N LEU A 46 3.15 5.22 5.13
CA LEU A 46 2.00 6.05 5.50
C LEU A 46 1.54 5.72 6.91
N GLU A 47 1.41 4.44 7.26
CA GLU A 47 1.07 4.02 8.63
C GLU A 47 2.06 4.59 9.64
N ARG A 48 3.37 4.48 9.37
CA ARG A 48 4.40 5.07 10.24
C ARG A 48 4.30 6.59 10.35
N LEU A 49 4.01 7.28 9.25
CA LEU A 49 3.82 8.74 9.29
C LEU A 49 2.62 9.12 10.15
N LEU A 50 1.50 8.39 10.03
CA LEU A 50 0.31 8.62 10.84
C LEU A 50 0.58 8.36 12.32
N ASP A 51 1.28 7.26 12.65
CA ASP A 51 1.69 6.95 14.03
C ASP A 51 2.59 8.03 14.65
N ASP A 52 3.49 8.61 13.84
CA ASP A 52 4.36 9.69 14.29
C ASP A 52 3.56 10.98 14.53
N LEU A 53 2.60 11.30 13.66
CA LEU A 53 1.70 12.45 13.85
C LEU A 53 0.82 12.29 15.09
N ASP A 54 0.25 11.11 15.31
CA ASP A 54 -0.55 10.82 16.52
C ASP A 54 0.30 10.95 17.80
N ARG A 55 1.60 10.59 17.74
CA ARG A 55 2.51 10.74 18.87
C ARG A 55 2.87 12.21 19.14
N GLU A 56 3.04 13.02 18.10
CA GLU A 56 3.44 14.42 18.23
C GLU A 56 2.27 15.36 18.55
N LEU A 57 1.11 15.13 17.94
CA LEU A 57 -0.05 16.02 17.98
C LEU A 57 -1.21 15.46 18.82
N GLY A 58 -1.17 14.18 19.15
CA GLY A 58 -2.30 13.45 19.73
C GLY A 58 -3.23 12.89 18.64
N PRO A 59 -4.10 11.93 19.00
CA PRO A 59 -5.05 11.35 18.06
C PRO A 59 -6.08 12.38 17.60
N VAL A 60 -6.58 12.22 16.37
CA VAL A 60 -7.66 13.06 15.82
C VAL A 60 -8.91 12.96 16.70
N SER A 61 -9.39 14.11 17.17
CA SER A 61 -10.57 14.20 18.03
C SER A 61 -11.86 14.41 17.23
N ALA A 62 -13.00 14.26 17.89
CA ALA A 62 -14.31 14.57 17.30
C ALA A 62 -14.44 16.06 16.92
N ASP A 63 -13.80 16.95 17.67
CA ASP A 63 -13.82 18.39 17.39
C ASP A 63 -12.98 18.71 16.14
N ASP A 64 -11.87 17.99 15.92
CA ASP A 64 -11.05 18.13 14.71
C ASP A 64 -11.82 17.66 13.47
N LEU A 65 -12.57 16.57 13.58
CA LEU A 65 -13.43 16.07 12.51
C LEU A 65 -14.56 17.05 12.18
N ALA A 66 -15.25 17.57 13.20
CA ALA A 66 -16.31 18.57 13.01
C ALA A 66 -15.77 19.87 12.37
N TRP A 67 -14.58 20.32 12.78
CA TRP A 67 -13.92 21.44 12.11
C TRP A 67 -13.62 21.13 10.63
N ALA A 68 -13.14 19.92 10.32
CA ALA A 68 -12.79 19.52 8.97
C ALA A 68 -14.03 19.43 8.06
N ASP A 69 -15.12 18.82 8.53
CA ASP A 69 -16.38 18.72 7.79
C ASP A 69 -16.92 20.11 7.44
N LYS A 70 -16.90 21.05 8.40
CA LYS A 70 -17.24 22.45 8.16
C LYS A 70 -16.36 23.12 7.11
N ALA A 71 -15.04 22.92 7.20
CA ALA A 71 -14.09 23.53 6.27
C ALA A 71 -14.21 22.97 4.85
N LEU A 72 -14.59 21.69 4.73
CA LEU A 72 -14.81 21.00 3.45
C LEU A 72 -16.22 21.20 2.89
N GLY A 73 -17.14 21.84 3.63
CA GLY A 73 -18.52 22.08 3.21
C GLY A 73 -19.36 20.80 3.16
N LEU A 74 -19.08 19.85 4.05
CA LEU A 74 -19.80 18.58 4.18
C LEU A 74 -20.95 18.64 5.21
N GLU A 75 -21.13 19.80 5.85
CA GLU A 75 -22.20 20.13 6.80
C GLU A 75 -23.44 20.75 6.15
#